data_AF-A0A520CVI8-F1
#
_entry.id   AF-A0A520CVI8-F1
#
_cell.length_a   1.000
_cell.length_b   1.000
_cell.length_c   1.000
_cell.angle_alpha   90.00
_cell.angle_beta   90.00
_cell.angle_gamma   90.00
#
_symmetry.space_group_name_H-M   'P 1'
#
loop_
_entity.id
_entity.type
_entity.pdbx_description
1 polymer ?
#
loop_
_entity_poly.entity_id
_entity_poly.type
_entity_poly.pdbx_seq_one_letter_code
_entity_poly.pdbx_strand_id
1 'polypeptide(L)' 'MINFEIQTSQHSKALLQFAYSFTRDIVNAEDLYQDTMLKAYSCFNQYQP' A
#
# COMPACT_ATOMS: atom_id res chain seq x y z
N MET A 1 -10.47 6.85 12.52
CA MET A 1 -10.22 5.87 11.44
C MET A 1 -10.28 6.46 10.03
N ILE A 2 -11.10 7.50 9.77
CA ILE A 2 -11.39 8.03 8.43
C ILE A 2 -10.17 8.62 7.66
N ASN A 3 -9.07 9.00 8.31
CA ASN A 3 -7.97 9.72 7.63
C ASN A 3 -6.97 8.79 6.90
N PHE A 4 -6.62 7.64 7.47
CA PHE A 4 -5.60 6.76 6.87
C PHE A 4 -6.04 6.14 5.54
N GLU A 5 -7.29 5.70 5.45
CA GLU A 5 -7.86 5.12 4.23
C GLU A 5 -7.96 6.16 3.10
N ILE A 6 -8.30 7.41 3.43
CA ILE A 6 -8.34 8.50 2.45
C ILE A 6 -6.94 8.78 1.90
N GLN A 7 -5.95 8.95 2.79
CA GLN A 7 -4.56 9.22 2.39
C GLN A 7 -3.96 8.07 1.58
N THR A 8 -4.20 6.82 1.99
CA THR A 8 -3.68 5.64 1.27
C THR A 8 -4.40 5.40 -0.06
N SER A 9 -5.71 5.68 -0.15
CA SER A 9 -6.45 5.55 -1.41
C SER A 9 -5.93 6.49 -2.50
N GLN A 10 -5.48 7.70 -2.14
CA GLN A 10 -4.89 8.65 -3.09
C GLN A 10 -3.60 8.14 -3.73
N HIS A 11 -2.85 7.30 -3.03
CA HIS A 11 -1.57 6.74 -3.50
C HIS A 11 -1.65 5.28 -3.96
N SER A 12 -2.82 4.63 -3.81
CA SER A 12 -3.03 3.21 -4.09
C SER A 12 -2.57 2.81 -5.51
N LYS A 13 -2.93 3.60 -6.53
CA LYS A 13 -2.55 3.33 -7.92
C LYS A 13 -1.03 3.41 -8.13
N ALA A 14 -0.37 4.41 -7.55
CA ALA A 14 1.07 4.58 -7.66
C ALA A 14 1.82 3.46 -6.92
N LEU A 15 1.30 3.03 -5.76
CA LEU A 15 1.86 1.93 -4.99
C LEU A 15 1.75 0.60 -5.74
N LEU A 16 0.60 0.30 -6.36
CA LEU A 16 0.44 -0.89 -7.19
C LEU A 16 1.34 -0.86 -8.44
N GLN A 17 1.49 0.30 -9.08
CA GLN A 17 2.43 0.47 -10.19
C GLN A 17 3.89 0.24 -9.76
N PHE A 18 4.26 0.74 -8.59
CA PHE A 18 5.58 0.49 -8.01
C PHE A 18 5.78 -1.01 -7.74
N ALA A 19 4.81 -1.69 -7.11
CA ALA A 19 4.84 -3.13 -6.88
C ALA A 19 5.01 -3.90 -8.20
N TYR A 20 4.23 -3.56 -9.23
CA TYR A 20 4.36 -4.16 -10.56
C TYR A 20 5.71 -3.91 -11.22
N SER A 21 6.29 -2.71 -11.07
CA SER A 21 7.62 -2.40 -11.59
C SER A 21 8.72 -3.27 -10.97
N PHE A 22 8.51 -3.69 -9.71
CA PHE A 22 9.41 -4.52 -8.95
C PHE A 22 9.23 -6.02 -9.24
N THR A 23 7.98 -6.51 -9.23
CA THR A 23 7.67 -7.94 -9.41
C THR A 23 7.64 -8.37 -10.87
N ARG A 24 7.31 -7.45 -11.80
CA ARG A 24 7.05 -7.74 -13.23
C ARG A 24 5.95 -8.77 -13.46
N ASP A 25 5.09 -8.97 -12.46
CA ASP A 25 3.99 -9.93 -12.45
C ASP A 25 2.83 -9.32 -11.67
N ILE A 26 1.63 -9.35 -12.26
CA ILE A 26 0.46 -8.65 -11.70
C ILE A 26 -0.06 -9.32 -10.43
N VAL A 27 -0.03 -10.66 -10.35
CA VAL A 27 -0.51 -11.39 -9.16
C VAL A 27 0.40 -11.10 -7.98
N ASN A 28 1.71 -11.23 -8.18
CA ASN A 28 2.70 -10.90 -7.14
C ASN A 28 2.67 -9.41 -6.76
N ALA A 29 2.34 -8.51 -7.70
CA ALA A 29 2.22 -7.08 -7.42
C ALA A 29 1.00 -6.77 -6.54
N GLU A 30 -0.13 -7.43 -6.81
CA GLU A 30 -1.34 -7.29 -6.02
C GLU A 30 -1.15 -7.84 -4.60
N ASP A 31 -0.51 -9.01 -4.46
CA ASP A 31 -0.17 -9.58 -3.15
C ASP A 31 0.75 -8.65 -2.36
N LEU A 32 1.83 -8.16 -2.98
CA LEU A 32 2.77 -7.22 -2.33
C LEU A 32 2.08 -5.91 -1.92
N TYR A 33 1.18 -5.40 -2.76
CA TYR A 33 0.38 -4.21 -2.45
C TYR A 33 -0.51 -4.45 -1.22
N GLN A 34 -1.23 -5.58 -1.18
CA GLN A 34 -2.13 -5.92 -0.08
C GLN A 34 -1.36 -6.09 1.24
N ASP A 35 -0.26 -6.85 1.23
CA ASP A 35 0.60 -7.05 2.40
C ASP A 35 1.16 -5.73 2.93
N THR A 36 1.57 -4.85 2.03
CA THR A 36 2.09 -3.52 2.39
C THR A 36 1.01 -2.68 3.06
N MET A 37 -0.22 -2.69 2.52
CA MET A 37 -1.34 -1.94 3.10
C MET A 37 -1.74 -2.46 4.49
N LEU A 38 -1.82 -3.78 4.66
CA LEU A 38 -2.09 -4.40 5.96
C LEU A 38 -1.01 -4.04 6.98
N LYS A 39 0.27 -4.08 6.57
CA LYS A 39 1.38 -3.74 7.44
C LYS A 39 1.37 -2.26 7.81
N ALA A 40 1.13 -1.36 6.85
CA ALA A 40 1.02 0.07 7.10
C ALA A 40 -0.12 0.38 8.08
N TYR A 41 -1.26 -0.30 7.96
CA TYR A 41 -2.36 -0.18 8.90
C TYR A 41 -1.97 -0.66 10.31
N SER A 42 -1.33 -1.82 10.41
CA SER A 42 -0.87 -2.37 11.70
C SER A 42 0.16 -1.47 12.40
N CYS A 43 0.96 -0.74 11.63
CA CYS A 43 1.99 0.18 12.10
C CYS A 43 1.51 1.64 12.15
N PHE A 44 0.21 1.93 11.93
CA PHE A 44 -0.29 3.30 11.81
C PHE A 44 0.08 4.18 13.02
N ASN A 45 0.05 3.63 14.24
CA ASN A 45 0.40 4.36 15.46
C ASN A 45 1.89 4.74 15.55
N GLN A 46 2.73 4.19 14.67
CA GLN A 46 4.16 4.51 14.56
C GLN A 46 4.43 5.55 13.47
N TYR A 47 3.42 5.91 12.67
CA TYR A 47 3.55 6.87 11.60
C TYR A 47 3.83 8.27 12.18
N GLN A 48 4.92 8.88 11.74
CA GLN A 48 5.25 10.27 11.99
C GLN A 48 5.12 11.04 10.66
N PRO A 49 4.19 12.02 10.58
CA PRO A 49 3.95 12.79 9.36
C PRO A 49 5.12 13.69 8.94
#